data_AF-A0A7W0KRA6-F1
#
_entry.id   AF-A0A7W0KRA6-F1
#
_cell.length_a   1.000
_cell.length_b   1.000
_cell.length_c   1.000
_cell.angle_alpha   90.00
_cell.angle_beta   90.00
_cell.angle_gamma   90.00
#
_symmetry.space_group_name_H-M   'P 1'
#
loop_
_entity.id
_entity.type
_entity.pdbx_description
1 polymer ?
#
loop_
_entity_poly.entity_id
_entity_poly.type
_entity_poly.pdbx_seq_one_letter_code
_entity_poly.pdbx_strand_id
1 'polypeptide(L)' 'REVLEGITRAEGKPEAAMEKIVEGRLTGWFKDRVLLDQAYVKDDKQTVAQLLGSASVVRFAVVAIGA' A
#
# COMPACT_ATOMS: atom_id res chain seq x y z
N ARG A 1 11.44 -3.43 -1.09
CA ARG A 1 11.41 -4.15 -2.37
C ARG A 1 12.28 -5.41 -2.32
N GLU A 2 13.57 -5.29 -2.05
CA GLU A 2 14.53 -6.41 -1.98
C GLU A 2 14.08 -7.59 -1.08
N VAL A 3 13.51 -7.30 0.10
CA VAL A 3 12.94 -8.33 0.99
C VAL A 3 11.81 -9.12 0.33
N LEU A 4 10.94 -8.46 -0.45
CA LEU A 4 9.81 -9.12 -1.14
C LEU A 4 10.30 -9.97 -2.31
N GLU A 5 11.35 -9.54 -2.99
CA GLU A 5 12.02 -10.33 -4.04
C GLU A 5 12.66 -11.59 -3.45
N GLY A 6 13.34 -11.48 -2.31
CA GLY A 6 13.89 -12.61 -1.58
C GLY A 6 12.84 -13.65 -1.17
N ILE A 7 11.72 -13.20 -0.59
CA ILE A 7 10.58 -14.08 -0.23
C ILE A 7 10.00 -14.75 -1.48
N THR A 8 9.76 -13.98 -2.55
CA THR A 8 9.14 -14.49 -3.78
C THR A 8 10.03 -15.52 -4.49
N ARG A 9 11.36 -15.33 -4.46
CA ARG A 9 12.33 -16.28 -4.98
C ARG A 9 12.38 -17.56 -4.15
N ALA A 10 12.33 -17.45 -2.82
CA ALA A 10 12.26 -18.60 -1.91
C ALA A 10 10.96 -19.41 -2.06
N GLU A 11 9.86 -18.76 -2.46
CA GLU A 11 8.58 -19.43 -2.79
C GLU A 11 8.61 -20.21 -4.12
N GLY A 12 9.73 -20.18 -4.87
CA GLY A 12 9.90 -20.95 -6.11
C GLY A 12 9.05 -20.47 -7.29
N LYS A 13 8.61 -19.20 -7.27
CA LYS A 13 7.75 -18.64 -8.33
C LYS A 13 8.55 -18.36 -9.61
N PRO A 14 7.93 -18.49 -10.80
CA PRO A 14 8.62 -18.26 -12.07
C PRO A 14 9.29 -16.89 -12.15
N GLU A 15 10.56 -16.83 -12.57
CA GLU A 15 11.32 -15.57 -12.64
C GLU A 15 10.64 -14.52 -13.52
N ALA A 16 10.04 -14.95 -14.64
CA ALA A 16 9.30 -14.08 -15.55
C ALA A 16 8.08 -13.39 -14.91
N ALA A 17 7.55 -13.93 -13.82
CA ALA A 17 6.41 -13.36 -13.09
C ALA A 17 6.81 -12.65 -11.78
N MET A 18 8.07 -12.77 -11.35
CA MET A 18 8.52 -12.24 -10.05
C MET A 18 8.26 -10.74 -9.92
N GLU A 19 8.59 -9.97 -10.96
CA GLU A 19 8.43 -8.52 -10.93
C GLU A 19 6.97 -8.11 -10.68
N LYS A 20 6.04 -8.71 -11.43
CA LYS A 20 4.60 -8.49 -11.28
C LYS A 20 4.07 -8.91 -9.91
N ILE A 21 4.62 -9.99 -9.34
CA ILE A 21 4.24 -10.45 -7.99
C ILE A 21 4.70 -9.45 -6.93
N VAL A 22 5.95 -9.01 -7.02
CA VAL A 22 6.52 -8.04 -6.09
C VAL A 22 5.80 -6.69 -6.19
N GLU A 23 5.48 -6.25 -7.40
CA GLU A 23 4.68 -5.06 -7.66
C GLU A 23 3.28 -5.16 -7.05
N GLY A 24 2.60 -6.30 -7.22
CA GLY A 24 1.30 -6.53 -6.59
C GLY A 24 1.36 -6.51 -5.05
N ARG A 25 2.40 -7.10 -4.45
CA ARG A 25 2.61 -7.07 -3.00
C ARG A 25 2.90 -5.65 -2.49
N LEU A 26 3.72 -4.88 -3.21
CA LEU A 26 3.98 -3.48 -2.89
C LEU A 26 2.71 -2.63 -3.00
N THR A 27 1.93 -2.84 -4.06
CA THR A 27 0.66 -2.15 -4.28
C THR A 27 -0.32 -2.41 -3.12
N GLY A 28 -0.43 -3.65 -2.66
CA GLY A 28 -1.24 -3.98 -1.48
C GLY A 28 -0.74 -3.29 -0.22
N TRP A 29 0.57 -3.33 0.02
CA TRP A 29 1.17 -2.66 1.18
C TRP A 29 0.92 -1.15 1.20
N PHE A 30 1.01 -0.47 0.04
CA PHE A 30 0.70 0.95 -0.08
C PHE A 30 -0.76 1.24 0.26
N LYS A 31 -1.70 0.45 -0.27
CA LYS A 31 -3.13 0.57 0.06
C LYS A 31 -3.44 0.40 1.54
N ASP A 32 -2.65 -0.40 2.26
CA ASP A 32 -2.86 -0.63 3.70
C ASP A 32 -2.18 0.42 4.59
N ARG A 33 -1.03 0.98 4.15
CA ARG A 33 -0.13 1.75 5.03
C ARG A 33 0.06 3.21 4.65
N VAL A 34 -0.28 3.63 3.42
CA VAL A 34 -0.11 5.00 2.96
C VAL A 34 -1.45 5.71 2.91
N LEU A 35 -1.59 6.76 3.73
CA LEU A 35 -2.85 7.49 3.92
C LEU A 35 -3.53 7.88 2.60
N LEU A 36 -2.76 8.32 1.61
CA LEU A 36 -3.28 8.80 0.33
C LEU A 36 -3.74 7.66 -0.60
N ASP A 37 -3.18 6.47 -0.46
CA ASP A 37 -3.48 5.28 -1.28
C ASP A 37 -4.58 4.41 -0.66
N GLN A 38 -4.92 4.66 0.61
CA GLN A 38 -5.99 3.99 1.33
C GLN A 38 -7.35 4.30 0.70
N ALA A 39 -8.23 3.30 0.70
CA ALA A 39 -9.64 3.47 0.40
C ALA A 39 -10.30 4.37 1.47
N TYR A 40 -11.19 5.26 1.05
CA TYR A 40 -11.88 6.15 1.97
C TYR A 40 -12.91 5.38 2.80
N VAL A 41 -12.83 5.49 4.13
CA VAL A 41 -13.66 4.71 5.06
C VAL A 41 -15.17 4.86 4.87
N LYS A 42 -15.65 5.97 4.28
CA LYS A 42 -17.09 6.18 4.02
C LYS A 42 -17.51 5.85 2.59
N ASP A 43 -16.56 5.66 1.67
CA ASP A 43 -16.78 5.29 0.27
C ASP A 43 -15.53 4.59 -0.26
N ASP A 44 -15.55 3.26 -0.21
CA ASP A 44 -14.41 2.41 -0.57
C ASP A 44 -14.10 2.38 -2.08
N LYS A 45 -14.93 3.02 -2.89
CA LYS A 45 -14.74 3.16 -4.34
C LYS A 45 -13.70 4.20 -4.71
N GLN A 46 -13.33 5.08 -3.78
CA GLN A 46 -12.33 6.12 -4.00
C GLN A 46 -11.26 6.11 -2.91
N THR A 47 -10.06 6.55 -3.27
CA THR A 47 -8.96 6.73 -2.31
C THR A 47 -9.08 8.05 -1.56
N VAL A 48 -8.35 8.18 -0.45
CA VAL A 48 -8.23 9.46 0.26
C VAL A 48 -7.63 10.55 -0.64
N ALA A 49 -6.69 10.22 -1.52
CA ALA A 49 -6.16 11.16 -2.50
C ALA A 49 -7.24 11.68 -3.47
N GLN A 50 -8.10 10.79 -3.97
CA GLN A 50 -9.20 11.17 -4.85
C GLN A 50 -10.22 12.07 -4.13
N LEU A 51 -10.52 11.76 -2.87
CA LEU A 51 -11.36 12.59 -2.02
C LEU A 51 -10.77 13.99 -1.78
N LEU A 52 -9.45 14.08 -1.58
CA LEU A 52 -8.74 15.34 -1.31
C LEU A 52 -8.76 16.32 -2.49
N GLY A 53 -8.79 15.82 -3.73
CA GLY A 53 -8.74 16.65 -4.92
C GLY A 53 -7.47 17.50 -4.98
N SER A 54 -7.61 18.83 -4.95
CA SER A 54 -6.48 19.78 -4.99
C SER A 54 -5.90 20.14 -3.63
N ALA A 55 -6.51 19.68 -2.53
CA ALA A 55 -6.01 19.92 -1.19
C ALA A 55 -4.80 19.03 -0.86
N SER A 56 -4.05 19.38 0.18
CA SER A 56 -2.89 18.60 0.64
C SER A 56 -2.94 18.34 2.16
N VAL A 57 -2.46 17.15 2.55
CA VAL A 57 -2.24 16.80 3.95
C VAL A 57 -0.82 17.19 4.32
N VAL A 58 -0.67 18.16 5.22
CA VAL A 58 0.65 18.64 5.67
C VAL A 58 1.26 17.71 6.73
N ARG A 59 0.44 17.18 7.64
CA ARG A 59 0.82 16.26 8.72
C ARG A 59 -0.40 15.54 9.29
N PHE A 60 -0.21 14.34 9.81
CA PHE A 60 -1.20 13.62 10.60
C PHE A 60 -0.52 12.88 11.75
N ALA A 61 -1.27 12.59 12.81
CA ALA A 61 -0.82 11.78 13.94
C ALA A 61 -1.93 10.81 14.34
N VAL A 62 -1.55 9.56 14.61
CA VAL A 62 -2.45 8.53 15.15
C VAL A 62 -1.92 8.17 16.53
N VAL A 63 -2.76 8.33 17.55
CA VAL A 63 -2.43 7.94 18.92
C VAL A 63 -3.32 6.76 19.29
N ALA A 64 -2.70 5.63 19.62
CA ALA A 64 -3.36 4.45 20.13
C ALA A 64 -2.87 4.19 21.56
N ILE A 65 -3.80 3.99 22.49
CA ILE A 65 -3.47 3.77 23.90
C ILE A 65 -3.36 2.26 24.14
N GLY A 66 -2.17 1.78 24.49
CA GLY A 66 -1.91 0.37 24.84
C GLY A 66 -1.86 -0.60 23.65
N ALA A 67 -1.63 -0.10 22.44
CA ALA A 67 -1.40 -0.91 21.23
C ALA A 67 0.06 -1.38 21.11
#